data_AF-A0A916MJ49-F1
#
_entry.id   AF-A0A916MJ49-F1
#
_cell.length_a   1.000
_cell.length_b   1.000
_cell.length_c   1.000
_cell.angle_alpha   90.00
_cell.angle_beta   90.00
_cell.angle_gamma   90.00
#
_symmetry.space_group_name_H-M   'P 1'
#
loop_
_entity.id
_entity.type
_entity.pdbx_description
1 polymer ?
#
loop_
_entity_poly.entity_id
_entity_poly.type
_entity_poly.pdbx_seq_one_letter_code
_entity_poly.pdbx_strand_id
1 'polypeptide(L)'
;MSKLSRLTRNSLIVAFFFLIDKVLAFVRTGIISRQYSDSVHLLDTFNAANNLPDVLFALISGGALAMAFIPLLTEYLTTKDRAAAWDLFSRVANVAFLVTGSIAILIAIFAQPIVDAELGIAPGFGQEQRTLLAELMRLNLVGTVIFSISGLVMASLQANQHFVFPAMAPSMYNIGQIFGAIFLVPRFGIHGLVYGVIIGAAM
;
A
#
# COMPACT_ATOMS: atom_id res chain seq x y z
N MET A 1 -34.75 -8.31 -21.75
CA MET A 1 -33.66 -7.98 -20.80
C MET A 1 -32.50 -7.43 -21.62
N SER A 2 -32.27 -6.11 -21.59
CA SER A 2 -31.19 -5.49 -22.37
C SER A 2 -29.85 -6.09 -21.94
N LYS A 3 -29.05 -6.54 -22.91
CA LYS A 3 -27.68 -6.99 -22.63
C LYS A 3 -26.93 -5.81 -22.01
N LEU A 4 -26.51 -5.94 -20.76
CA LEU A 4 -25.67 -4.95 -20.08
C LEU A 4 -24.49 -4.60 -21.00
N SER A 5 -24.24 -3.29 -21.19
CA SER A 5 -23.07 -2.86 -21.95
C SER A 5 -21.78 -3.36 -21.28
N ARG A 6 -20.70 -3.54 -22.05
CA ARG A 6 -19.40 -3.96 -21.49
C ARG A 6 -18.94 -3.01 -20.38
N LEU A 7 -19.24 -1.72 -20.53
CA LEU A 7 -18.97 -0.70 -19.52
C LEU A 7 -19.76 -0.96 -18.24
N THR A 8 -21.08 -1.14 -18.34
CA THR A 8 -21.95 -1.42 -17.17
C THR A 8 -21.51 -2.67 -16.41
N ARG A 9 -21.16 -3.74 -17.13
CA ARG A 9 -20.66 -4.98 -16.51
C ARG A 9 -19.36 -4.76 -15.75
N ASN A 10 -18.38 -4.07 -16.36
CA ASN A 10 -17.10 -3.80 -15.72
C ASN A 10 -17.25 -2.87 -14.51
N SER A 11 -18.10 -1.84 -14.60
CA SER A 11 -18.42 -0.97 -13.47
C SER A 11 -19.06 -1.72 -12.31
N LEU A 12 -19.99 -2.65 -12.58
CA LEU A 12 -20.60 -3.49 -11.54
C LEU A 12 -19.59 -4.42 -10.87
N ILE A 13 -18.65 -4.99 -11.63
CA ILE A 13 -17.59 -5.85 -11.07
C ILE A 13 -16.66 -5.03 -10.16
N VAL A 14 -16.24 -3.84 -10.60
CA VAL A 14 -15.41 -2.96 -9.77
C VAL A 14 -16.16 -2.53 -8.50
N ALA A 15 -17.44 -2.17 -8.62
CA ALA A 15 -18.26 -1.81 -7.48
C ALA A 15 -18.43 -2.97 -6.48
N PHE A 16 -18.54 -4.21 -6.97
CA PHE A 16 -18.60 -5.40 -6.13
C PHE A 16 -17.31 -5.62 -5.34
N PHE A 17 -16.14 -5.55 -5.99
CA PHE A 17 -14.86 -5.68 -5.29
C PHE A 17 -14.61 -4.53 -4.32
N PHE A 18 -15.03 -3.32 -4.67
CA PHE A 18 -14.98 -2.19 -3.75
C PHE A 18 -15.87 -2.40 -2.51
N LEU A 19 -17.06 -2.98 -2.68
CA LEU A 19 -17.92 -3.33 -1.54
C LEU A 19 -17.26 -4.38 -0.64
N ILE A 20 -16.66 -5.42 -1.23
CA ILE A 20 -15.90 -6.44 -0.49
C ILE A 20 -14.76 -5.79 0.29
N ASP A 21 -13.99 -4.92 -0.36
CA ASP A 21 -12.92 -4.16 0.29
C ASP A 21 -13.42 -3.39 1.52
N LYS A 22 -14.53 -2.66 1.41
CA LYS A 22 -15.10 -1.92 2.54
C LYS A 22 -15.56 -2.81 3.68
N VAL A 23 -16.16 -3.95 3.37
CA VAL A 23 -16.56 -4.93 4.39
C VAL A 23 -15.31 -5.50 5.09
N LEU A 24 -14.29 -5.90 4.34
CA LEU A 24 -13.04 -6.42 4.91
C LEU A 24 -12.32 -5.36 5.74
N ALA A 25 -12.25 -4.12 5.27
CA ALA A 25 -11.66 -3.01 6.02
C ALA A 25 -12.40 -2.75 7.33
N PHE A 26 -13.73 -2.82 7.33
CA PHE A 26 -14.54 -2.70 8.55
C PHE A 26 -14.25 -3.85 9.54
N VAL A 27 -14.23 -5.09 9.05
CA VAL A 27 -13.92 -6.28 9.85
C VAL A 27 -12.51 -6.19 10.43
N ARG A 28 -11.51 -5.86 9.61
CA ARG A 28 -10.12 -5.64 10.01
C ARG A 28 -10.02 -4.62 11.14
N THR A 29 -10.63 -3.44 10.95
CA THR A 29 -10.62 -2.39 11.98
C THR A 29 -11.27 -2.89 13.27
N GLY A 30 -12.41 -3.57 13.19
CA GLY A 30 -13.08 -4.14 14.36
C GLY A 30 -12.24 -5.19 15.11
N ILE A 31 -11.50 -6.04 14.39
CA ILE A 31 -10.59 -7.04 14.99
C ILE A 31 -9.42 -6.33 15.70
N ILE A 32 -8.73 -5.44 15.00
CA ILE A 32 -7.54 -4.75 15.54
C ILE A 32 -7.94 -3.89 16.75
N SER A 33 -9.02 -3.11 16.65
CA SER A 33 -9.48 -2.27 17.75
C SER A 33 -9.89 -3.08 18.99
N ARG A 34 -10.43 -4.29 18.82
CA ARG A 34 -10.75 -5.18 19.95
C ARG A 34 -9.51 -5.79 20.58
N GLN A 35 -8.52 -6.20 19.78
CA GLN A 35 -7.27 -6.77 20.30
C GLN A 35 -6.44 -5.75 21.09
N TYR A 36 -6.48 -4.49 20.68
CA TYR A 36 -5.68 -3.41 21.28
C TYR A 36 -6.52 -2.41 22.08
N SER A 37 -7.72 -2.77 22.52
CA SER A 37 -8.61 -1.89 23.29
C SER A 37 -7.95 -1.36 24.56
N ASP A 38 -7.16 -2.21 25.23
CA ASP A 38 -6.47 -1.90 26.48
C ASP A 38 -5.05 -1.34 26.23
N SER A 39 -4.64 -1.22 24.97
CA SER A 39 -3.29 -0.83 24.54
C SER A 39 -3.34 0.18 23.39
N VAL A 40 -4.21 1.19 23.52
CA VAL A 40 -4.43 2.25 22.51
C VAL A 40 -3.12 2.90 22.06
N HIS A 41 -2.20 3.12 23.01
CA HIS A 41 -0.88 3.70 22.76
C HIS A 41 -0.02 2.88 21.75
N LEU A 42 -0.19 1.55 21.69
CA LEU A 42 0.47 0.70 20.70
C LEU A 42 -0.18 0.83 19.33
N LEU A 43 -1.51 0.93 19.29
CA LEU A 43 -2.25 1.14 18.05
C LEU A 43 -1.93 2.51 17.43
N ASP A 44 -1.84 3.56 18.25
CA ASP A 44 -1.42 4.88 17.82
C ASP A 44 0.02 4.86 17.27
N THR A 45 0.90 4.10 17.92
CA THR A 45 2.29 3.92 17.46
C THR A 45 2.35 3.20 16.12
N PHE A 46 1.58 2.13 15.95
CA PHE A 46 1.45 1.43 14.68
C PHE A 46 0.89 2.33 13.58
N ASN A 47 -0.20 3.06 13.84
CA ASN A 47 -0.81 3.96 12.86
C ASN A 47 0.18 5.07 12.46
N ALA A 48 0.85 5.71 13.42
CA ALA A 48 1.83 6.75 13.16
C ALA A 48 3.03 6.22 12.34
N ALA A 49 3.47 4.99 12.60
CA ALA A 49 4.53 4.33 11.85
C ALA A 49 4.17 4.04 10.37
N ASN A 50 2.88 4.04 10.00
CA ASN A 50 2.44 3.88 8.61
C ASN A 50 2.39 5.21 7.84
N ASN A 51 2.27 6.36 8.51
CA ASN A 51 2.04 7.65 7.86
C ASN A 51 3.08 8.00 6.78
N LEU A 52 4.37 7.91 7.12
CA LEU A 52 5.44 8.25 6.19
C LEU A 52 5.57 7.23 5.03
N PRO A 53 5.55 5.91 5.29
CA PRO A 53 5.35 4.88 4.26
C PRO A 53 4.17 5.15 3.31
N ASP A 54 3.01 5.54 3.85
CA ASP A 54 1.79 5.79 3.08
C ASP A 54 1.90 7.02 2.18
N VAL A 55 2.57 8.08 2.65
CA VAL A 55 2.86 9.28 1.83
C VAL A 55 3.73 8.91 0.62
N LEU A 56 4.79 8.11 0.83
CA LEU A 56 5.62 7.63 -0.27
C LEU A 56 4.83 6.80 -1.27
N PHE A 57 3.99 5.89 -0.76
CA PHE A 57 3.11 5.09 -1.60
C PHE A 57 2.15 5.95 -2.42
N ALA A 58 1.51 6.94 -1.81
CA ALA A 58 0.57 7.83 -2.49
C ALA A 58 1.25 8.65 -3.60
N LEU A 59 2.48 9.12 -3.36
CA LEU A 59 3.25 9.89 -4.33
C LEU A 59 3.68 9.04 -5.53
N ILE A 60 4.17 7.82 -5.30
CA ILE A 60 4.85 7.03 -6.32
C ILE A 60 3.92 6.01 -7.00
N SER A 61 2.93 5.46 -6.29
CA SER A 61 2.13 4.32 -6.80
C SER A 61 0.64 4.60 -6.88
N GLY A 62 0.08 5.28 -5.88
CA GLY A 62 -1.36 5.40 -5.73
C GLY A 62 -1.98 6.57 -6.49
N GLY A 63 -1.24 7.67 -6.69
CA GLY A 63 -1.80 8.93 -7.18
C GLY A 63 -1.06 9.52 -8.37
N ALA A 64 0.04 10.23 -8.12
CA ALA A 64 0.63 11.12 -9.11
C ALA A 64 1.21 10.37 -10.32
N LEU A 65 2.02 9.34 -10.08
CA LEU A 65 2.66 8.59 -11.17
C LEU A 65 1.63 7.82 -12.00
N ALA A 66 0.65 7.17 -11.37
CA ALA A 66 -0.39 6.42 -12.07
C ALA A 66 -1.24 7.32 -12.99
N MET A 67 -1.59 8.53 -12.54
CA MET A 67 -2.34 9.51 -13.35
C MET A 67 -1.62 9.91 -14.63
N ALA A 68 -0.29 10.05 -14.59
CA ALA A 68 0.51 10.36 -15.78
C ALA A 68 0.84 9.11 -16.61
N PHE A 69 1.04 7.96 -15.95
CA PHE A 69 1.52 6.75 -16.58
C PHE A 69 0.44 6.00 -17.38
N ILE A 70 -0.80 5.94 -16.88
CA ILE A 70 -1.90 5.28 -17.58
C ILE A 70 -2.14 5.86 -18.99
N PRO A 71 -2.34 7.19 -19.18
CA PRO A 71 -2.56 7.75 -20.52
C PRO A 71 -1.33 7.58 -21.41
N LEU A 72 -0.12 7.77 -20.88
CA LEU A 72 1.12 7.61 -21.63
C LEU A 72 1.30 6.16 -22.12
N LEU A 73 1.08 5.18 -21.26
CA LEU A 73 1.17 3.76 -21.63
C LEU A 73 0.06 3.39 -22.62
N THR A 74 -1.14 3.95 -22.47
CA THR A 74 -2.25 3.74 -23.42
C THR A 74 -1.90 4.29 -24.81
N GLU A 75 -1.24 5.46 -24.88
CA GLU A 75 -0.74 6.01 -26.14
C GLU A 75 0.31 5.10 -26.78
N TYR A 76 1.26 4.57 -25.99
CA TYR A 76 2.26 3.63 -26.49
C TYR A 76 1.63 2.32 -26.99
N LEU A 77 0.63 1.78 -26.29
CA LEU A 77 -0.08 0.56 -26.70
C LEU A 77 -0.92 0.74 -27.97
N THR A 78 -1.32 1.97 -28.29
CA THR A 78 -2.18 2.28 -29.45
C THR A 78 -1.40 2.79 -30.66
N THR A 79 -0.29 3.50 -30.44
CA THR A 79 0.49 4.17 -31.50
C THR A 79 1.83 3.51 -31.78
N LYS A 80 2.36 2.69 -30.85
CA LYS A 80 3.63 1.98 -30.96
C LYS A 80 3.41 0.48 -30.85
N ASP A 81 4.50 -0.29 -31.00
CA ASP A 81 4.48 -1.72 -30.81
C ASP A 81 4.53 -2.11 -29.32
N ARG A 82 4.18 -3.37 -29.05
CA ARG A 82 4.16 -3.90 -27.68
C ARG A 82 5.55 -3.89 -27.03
N ALA A 83 6.62 -3.98 -27.82
CA ALA A 83 7.99 -3.91 -27.33
C ALA A 83 8.31 -2.51 -26.80
N ALA A 84 7.93 -1.43 -27.50
CA ALA A 84 8.10 -0.07 -27.01
C ALA A 84 7.30 0.19 -25.73
N ALA A 85 6.07 -0.31 -25.63
CA ALA A 85 5.27 -0.20 -24.40
C ALA A 85 5.92 -0.93 -23.21
N TRP A 86 6.53 -2.10 -23.46
CA TRP A 86 7.26 -2.86 -22.46
C TRP A 86 8.56 -2.18 -22.02
N ASP A 87 9.30 -1.58 -22.95
CA ASP A 87 10.51 -0.80 -22.66
C ASP A 87 10.16 0.44 -21.81
N LEU A 88 9.08 1.15 -22.15
CA LEU A 88 8.57 2.26 -21.35
C LEU A 88 8.21 1.81 -19.93
N PHE A 89 7.42 0.74 -19.78
CA PHE A 89 7.06 0.20 -18.48
C PHE A 89 8.30 -0.17 -17.66
N SER A 90 9.25 -0.89 -18.28
CA SER A 90 10.47 -1.35 -17.60
C SER A 90 11.33 -0.17 -17.12
N ARG A 91 11.48 0.88 -17.93
CA ARG A 91 12.21 2.10 -17.54
C ARG A 91 11.54 2.81 -16.38
N VAL A 92 10.22 3.01 -16.46
CA VAL A 92 9.46 3.67 -15.39
C VAL A 92 9.49 2.85 -14.11
N ALA A 93 9.34 1.53 -14.20
CA ALA A 93 9.43 0.61 -13.07
C ALA A 93 10.81 0.63 -12.40
N ASN A 94 11.89 0.59 -13.19
CA ASN A 94 13.25 0.66 -12.66
C ASN A 94 13.52 2.00 -11.97
N VAL A 95 13.11 3.12 -12.57
CA VAL A 95 13.25 4.45 -11.96
C VAL A 95 12.42 4.54 -10.68
N ALA A 96 11.16 4.11 -10.70
CA ALA A 96 10.30 4.12 -9.53
C ALA A 96 10.86 3.25 -8.40
N PHE A 97 11.37 2.05 -8.72
CA PHE A 97 12.01 1.17 -7.74
C PHE A 97 13.27 1.80 -7.15
N LEU A 98 14.16 2.35 -7.97
CA LEU A 98 15.39 2.99 -7.51
C LEU A 98 15.10 4.22 -6.64
N VAL A 99 14.17 5.08 -7.07
CA VAL A 99 13.78 6.28 -6.33
C VAL A 99 13.10 5.89 -5.01
N THR A 100 12.09 5.02 -5.05
CA THR A 100 11.38 4.60 -3.84
C THR A 100 12.31 3.87 -2.89
N GLY A 101 13.11 2.94 -3.40
CA GLY A 101 14.08 2.17 -2.61
C GLY A 101 15.13 3.07 -1.96
N SER A 102 15.68 4.03 -2.69
CA SER A 102 16.67 4.98 -2.15
C SER A 102 16.06 5.87 -1.06
N ILE A 103 14.86 6.40 -1.29
CA ILE A 103 14.15 7.22 -0.30
C ILE A 103 13.76 6.38 0.92
N ALA A 104 13.28 5.16 0.72
CA ALA A 104 12.94 4.22 1.79
C ALA A 104 14.16 3.87 2.64
N ILE A 105 15.31 3.58 2.03
CA ILE A 105 16.57 3.31 2.75
C ILE A 105 17.00 4.56 3.54
N LEU A 106 16.94 5.74 2.92
CA LEU A 106 17.29 6.99 3.59
C LEU A 106 16.42 7.21 4.83
N ILE A 107 15.11 7.06 4.69
CA ILE A 107 14.16 7.21 5.81
C ILE A 107 14.40 6.11 6.85
N ALA A 108 14.70 4.88 6.47
CA ALA A 108 14.97 3.80 7.41
C ALA A 108 16.22 4.08 8.27
N ILE A 109 17.28 4.63 7.67
CA ILE A 109 18.51 5.04 8.36
C ILE A 109 18.19 6.18 9.33
N PHE A 110 17.49 7.21 8.87
CA PHE A 110 17.14 8.39 9.66
C PHE A 110 15.85 8.22 10.48
N ALA A 111 15.29 7.01 10.58
CA ALA A 111 13.99 6.78 11.21
C ALA A 111 13.95 7.30 12.64
N GLN A 112 14.95 6.95 13.45
CA GLN A 112 15.03 7.38 14.85
C GLN A 112 15.16 8.91 14.97
N PRO A 113 16.10 9.59 14.27
CA PRO A 113 16.16 11.05 14.23
C PRO A 113 14.86 11.74 13.77
N ILE A 114 14.17 11.19 12.76
CA ILE A 114 12.92 11.75 12.23
C ILE A 114 11.82 11.72 13.29
N VAL A 115 11.77 10.65 14.10
CA VAL A 115 10.79 10.49 15.16
C VAL A 115 11.12 11.33 16.39
N ASP A 116 12.41 11.46 16.71
CA ASP A 116 12.87 12.21 17.88
C ASP A 116 12.90 13.74 17.66
N ALA A 117 12.85 14.21 16.42
CA ALA A 117 12.81 15.64 16.10
C ALA A 117 11.57 16.33 16.70
N GLU A 118 11.71 17.58 17.16
CA GLU A 118 10.59 18.38 17.73
C GLU A 118 9.46 18.65 16.72
N LEU A 119 9.76 18.61 15.42
CA LEU A 119 8.82 18.66 14.29
C LEU A 119 8.36 17.26 13.81
N GLY A 120 8.67 16.21 14.58
CA GLY A 120 8.50 14.81 14.20
C GLY A 120 7.05 14.34 14.13
N ILE A 121 6.90 13.09 13.68
CA ILE A 121 5.60 12.45 13.36
C ILE A 121 4.70 12.28 14.62
N ALA A 122 5.27 12.38 15.83
CA ALA A 122 4.54 12.18 17.09
C ALA A 122 5.15 12.94 18.30
N PRO A 123 4.97 14.27 18.41
CA PRO A 123 5.56 15.07 19.49
C PRO A 123 5.06 14.67 20.89
N GLY A 124 3.93 13.96 21.00
CA GLY A 124 3.36 13.48 22.26
C GLY A 124 3.79 12.07 22.72
N PHE A 125 4.62 11.36 21.96
CA PHE A 125 4.98 9.98 22.31
C PHE A 125 6.14 9.91 23.29
N GLY A 126 6.08 8.97 24.23
CA GLY A 126 7.19 8.66 25.14
C GLY A 126 8.36 7.99 24.41
N GLN A 127 9.53 7.93 25.07
CA GLN A 127 10.77 7.42 24.45
C GLN A 127 10.63 5.98 23.92
N GLU A 128 9.94 5.11 24.66
CA GLU A 128 9.70 3.72 24.26
C GLU A 128 8.80 3.64 23.02
N GLN A 129 7.73 4.42 22.98
CA GLN A 129 6.85 4.51 21.81
C GLN A 129 7.57 5.06 20.58
N ARG A 130 8.45 6.05 20.73
CA ARG A 130 9.24 6.61 19.63
C ARG A 130 10.20 5.57 19.04
N THR A 131 10.85 4.80 19.90
CA THR A 131 11.73 3.69 19.48
C THR A 131 10.94 2.64 18.71
N LEU A 132 9.79 2.21 19.25
CA LEU A 132 8.90 1.28 18.57
C LEU A 132 8.36 1.85 17.24
N LEU A 133 7.99 3.12 17.19
CA LEU A 133 7.55 3.78 15.96
C LEU A 133 8.63 3.68 14.88
N ALA A 134 9.87 4.05 15.21
CA ALA A 134 10.98 3.99 14.28
C ALA A 134 11.24 2.56 13.77
N GLU A 135 11.12 1.55 14.64
CA GLU A 135 11.23 0.14 14.25
C GLU A 135 10.11 -0.31 13.31
N LEU A 136 8.84 -0.05 13.65
CA LEU A 136 7.70 -0.40 12.82
C LEU A 136 7.74 0.34 11.47
N MET A 137 8.15 1.61 11.48
CA MET A 137 8.29 2.42 10.27
C MET A 137 9.34 1.82 9.33
N ARG A 138 10.50 1.39 9.85
CA ARG A 138 11.53 0.71 9.05
C ARG A 138 10.99 -0.54 8.37
N LEU A 139 10.19 -1.33 9.09
CA LEU A 139 9.57 -2.54 8.53
C LEU A 139 8.52 -2.20 7.46
N ASN A 140 7.67 -1.21 7.70
CA ASN A 140 6.66 -0.76 6.74
C ASN A 140 7.26 -0.24 5.43
N LEU A 141 8.44 0.37 5.47
CA LEU A 141 9.15 0.82 4.27
C LEU A 141 9.49 -0.32 3.30
N VAL A 142 9.63 -1.55 3.80
CA VAL A 142 9.76 -2.74 2.94
C VAL A 142 8.47 -2.94 2.12
N GLY A 143 7.31 -2.80 2.78
CA GLY A 143 6.00 -2.81 2.13
C GLY A 143 5.83 -1.68 1.11
N THR A 144 6.32 -0.47 1.41
CA THR A 144 6.29 0.67 0.47
C THR A 144 7.02 0.36 -0.83
N VAL A 145 8.18 -0.30 -0.78
CA VAL A 145 8.91 -0.69 -2.00
C VAL A 145 8.14 -1.73 -2.80
N ILE A 146 7.46 -2.68 -2.15
CA ILE A 146 6.60 -3.66 -2.85
C ILE A 146 5.43 -2.94 -3.51
N PHE A 147 4.79 -2.03 -2.78
CA PHE A 147 3.70 -1.24 -3.31
C PHE A 147 4.12 -0.32 -4.46
N SER A 148 5.38 0.18 -4.43
CA SER A 148 5.96 1.00 -5.50
C SER A 148 5.74 0.36 -6.88
N ILE A 149 6.13 -0.91 -6.99
CA ILE A 149 6.04 -1.71 -8.20
C ILE A 149 4.60 -2.13 -8.46
N SER A 150 3.88 -2.55 -7.42
CA SER A 150 2.49 -3.03 -7.53
C SER A 150 1.56 -1.96 -8.10
N GLY A 151 1.72 -0.70 -7.70
CA GLY A 151 0.96 0.42 -8.28
C GLY A 151 1.22 0.62 -9.77
N LEU A 152 2.46 0.46 -10.24
CA LEU A 152 2.78 0.51 -11.67
C LEU A 152 2.19 -0.68 -12.43
N VAL A 153 2.21 -1.87 -11.85
CA VAL A 153 1.56 -3.05 -12.43
C VAL A 153 0.04 -2.82 -12.53
N MET A 154 -0.59 -2.29 -11.49
CA MET A 154 -2.00 -1.92 -11.51
C MET A 154 -2.31 -0.86 -12.56
N ALA A 155 -1.48 0.17 -12.70
CA ALA A 155 -1.62 1.18 -13.74
C ALA A 155 -1.51 0.57 -15.16
N SER A 156 -0.56 -0.35 -15.36
CA SER A 156 -0.42 -1.09 -16.62
C SER A 156 -1.61 -1.96 -16.95
N LEU A 157 -2.17 -2.66 -15.97
CA LEU A 157 -3.38 -3.47 -16.15
C LEU A 157 -4.59 -2.60 -16.50
N GLN A 158 -4.75 -1.45 -15.84
CA GLN A 158 -5.81 -0.48 -16.14
C GLN A 158 -5.67 0.11 -17.56
N ALA A 159 -4.45 0.47 -17.99
CA ALA A 159 -4.19 0.91 -19.35
C ALA A 159 -4.58 -0.17 -20.39
N ASN A 160 -4.36 -1.45 -20.06
CA ASN A 160 -4.81 -2.60 -20.86
C ASN A 160 -6.29 -2.98 -20.64
N GLN A 161 -7.11 -2.14 -20.00
CA GLN A 161 -8.53 -2.38 -19.73
C GLN A 161 -8.82 -3.62 -18.85
N HIS A 162 -7.84 -4.09 -18.07
CA HIS A 162 -7.99 -5.17 -17.10
C HIS A 162 -8.27 -4.59 -15.71
N PHE A 163 -9.55 -4.36 -15.40
CA PHE A 163 -9.96 -3.67 -14.16
C PHE A 163 -10.19 -4.60 -12.95
N VAL A 164 -10.32 -5.91 -13.17
CA VAL A 164 -10.65 -6.88 -12.12
C VAL A 164 -9.51 -7.04 -11.11
N PHE A 165 -8.31 -7.33 -11.58
CA PHE A 165 -7.14 -7.52 -10.70
C PHE A 165 -6.80 -6.24 -9.91
N PRO A 166 -6.77 -5.04 -10.52
CA PRO A 166 -6.59 -3.80 -9.74
C PRO A 166 -7.70 -3.58 -8.70
N ALA A 167 -8.95 -3.93 -8.99
CA ALA A 167 -10.05 -3.78 -8.03
C ALA A 167 -9.97 -4.78 -6.86
N MET A 168 -9.31 -5.93 -7.05
CA MET A 168 -9.09 -6.94 -6.01
C MET A 168 -7.95 -6.60 -5.05
N ALA A 169 -6.94 -5.86 -5.50
CA ALA A 169 -5.72 -5.60 -4.71
C ALA A 169 -6.01 -5.01 -3.31
N PRO A 170 -6.90 -4.01 -3.13
CA PRO A 170 -7.24 -3.51 -1.79
C PRO A 170 -7.85 -4.58 -0.87
N SER A 171 -8.63 -5.52 -1.43
CA SER A 171 -9.19 -6.63 -0.66
C SER A 171 -8.09 -7.61 -0.21
N MET A 172 -7.11 -7.91 -1.07
CA MET A 172 -5.97 -8.76 -0.71
C MET A 172 -5.14 -8.14 0.40
N TYR A 173 -4.92 -6.82 0.33
CA TYR A 173 -4.23 -6.08 1.38
C TYR A 173 -4.94 -6.18 2.74
N ASN A 174 -6.26 -6.00 2.76
CA ASN A 174 -7.05 -6.17 3.98
C ASN A 174 -6.99 -7.61 4.51
N ILE A 175 -7.01 -8.62 3.63
CA ILE A 175 -6.89 -10.03 4.03
C ILE A 175 -5.54 -10.29 4.70
N GLY A 176 -4.44 -9.76 4.15
CA GLY A 176 -3.11 -9.87 4.76
C GLY A 176 -3.06 -9.26 6.15
N GLN A 177 -3.66 -8.08 6.34
CA GLN A 177 -3.73 -7.44 7.66
C GLN A 177 -4.60 -8.22 8.65
N ILE A 178 -5.75 -8.76 8.21
CA ILE A 178 -6.59 -9.64 9.04
C ILE A 178 -5.82 -10.90 9.43
N PHE A 179 -5.10 -11.51 8.49
CA PHE A 179 -4.24 -12.66 8.76
C PHE A 179 -3.15 -12.33 9.78
N GLY A 180 -2.47 -11.19 9.64
CA GLY A 180 -1.50 -10.69 10.61
C GLY A 180 -2.10 -10.52 12.00
N ALA A 181 -3.28 -9.89 12.08
CA ALA A 181 -3.99 -9.68 13.34
C ALA A 181 -4.40 -10.99 14.03
N ILE A 182 -4.89 -11.98 13.27
CA ILE A 182 -5.38 -13.23 13.86
C ILE A 182 -4.24 -14.19 14.20
N PHE A 183 -3.25 -14.34 13.32
CA PHE A 183 -2.25 -15.42 13.42
C PHE A 183 -0.86 -14.95 13.86
N LEU A 184 -0.46 -13.73 13.52
CA LEU A 184 0.90 -13.24 13.81
C LEU A 184 0.97 -12.42 15.10
N VAL A 185 -0.05 -11.62 15.40
CA VAL A 185 -0.12 -10.84 16.64
C VAL A 185 0.03 -11.70 17.91
N PRO A 186 -0.61 -12.88 18.03
CA PRO A 186 -0.44 -13.71 19.23
C PRO A 186 1.01 -14.13 19.49
N ARG A 187 1.87 -14.20 18.45
CA ARG A 187 3.26 -14.64 18.56
C ARG A 187 4.27 -13.50 18.58
N PHE A 188 4.00 -12.43 17.83
CA PHE A 188 4.94 -11.34 17.57
C PHE A 188 4.47 -9.97 18.10
N GLY A 189 3.29 -9.92 18.73
CA GLY A 189 2.68 -8.66 19.19
C GLY A 189 2.40 -7.71 18.03
N ILE A 190 2.63 -6.41 18.24
CA ILE A 190 2.34 -5.37 17.23
C ILE A 190 3.13 -5.55 15.92
N HIS A 191 4.31 -6.19 15.96
CA HIS A 191 5.07 -6.55 14.77
C HIS A 191 4.30 -7.51 13.85
N GLY A 192 3.43 -8.35 14.43
CA GLY A 192 2.54 -9.24 13.68
C GLY A 192 1.59 -8.50 12.74
N LEU A 193 1.14 -7.30 13.12
CA LEU A 193 0.33 -6.44 12.23
C LEU A 193 1.16 -5.93 11.04
N VAL A 194 2.41 -5.53 11.28
CA VAL A 194 3.31 -5.07 10.22
C VAL A 194 3.65 -6.21 9.26
N TYR A 195 3.87 -7.43 9.75
CA TYR A 195 4.01 -8.59 8.87
C TYR A 195 2.75 -8.86 8.05
N GLY A 196 1.56 -8.68 8.64
CA GLY A 196 0.29 -8.75 7.91
C GLY A 196 0.18 -7.70 6.79
N VAL A 197 0.62 -6.47 7.05
CA VAL A 197 0.75 -5.40 6.04
C VAL A 197 1.65 -5.83 4.89
N ILE A 198 2.85 -6.32 5.19
CA ILE A 198 3.84 -6.73 4.18
C ILE A 198 3.33 -7.92 3.36
N ILE A 199 2.73 -8.93 4.01
CA ILE A 199 2.12 -10.07 3.33
C ILE A 199 1.00 -9.60 2.41
N GLY A 200 0.10 -8.75 2.92
CA GLY A 200 -1.00 -8.20 2.12
C GLY A 200 -0.51 -7.36 0.94
N ALA A 201 0.61 -6.65 1.08
CA ALA A 201 1.22 -5.87 0.01
C ALA A 201 1.84 -6.76 -1.09
N ALA A 202 2.26 -7.98 -0.75
CA ALA A 202 2.88 -8.92 -1.67
C ALA A 202 1.89 -9.81 -2.44
N MET A 203 0.60 -9.79 -2.08
CA MET A 203 -0.48 -10.57 -2.69
C MET A 203 -1.17 -9.82 -3.83
#